data_AF-A0A0K9HBJ2-F1
#
_entry.id   AF-A0A0K9HBJ2-F1
#
_cell.length_a   1.000
_cell.length_b   1.000
_cell.length_c   1.000
_cell.angle_alpha   90.00
_cell.angle_beta   90.00
_cell.angle_gamma   90.00
#
_symmetry.space_group_name_H-M   'P 1'
#
loop_
_entity.id
_entity.type
_entity.pdbx_description
1 polymer ?
#
loop_
_entity_poly.entity_id
_entity_poly.type
_entity_poly.pdbx_seq_one_letter_code
_entity_poly.pdbx_strand_id
1 'polypeptide(L)' 'MILVGWISLWMLNKDYSEIDMQTRWLITAGAAIFSGVISYFLLGSDGEKAAELTKRKQKKR' A
#
# COMPACT_ATOMS: atom_id res chain seq x y z
N MET A 1 -2.41 0.22 1.37
CA MET A 1 -1.08 0.77 1.75
C MET A 1 -0.14 -0.31 2.23
N ILE A 2 -0.52 -1.15 3.19
CA ILE A 2 0.29 -2.32 3.62
C ILE A 2 0.69 -3.24 2.46
N LEU A 3 -0.22 -3.49 1.50
CA LEU A 3 0.08 -4.27 0.30
C LEU A 3 1.21 -3.65 -0.55
N VAL A 4 1.19 -2.34 -0.74
CA VAL A 4 2.21 -1.59 -1.49
C VAL A 4 3.55 -1.64 -0.76
N GLY A 5 3.53 -1.50 0.57
CA GLY A 5 4.73 -1.65 1.40
C GLY A 5 5.37 -3.01 1.20
N TRP A 6 4.57 -4.09 1.27
CA TRP A 6 5.06 -5.46 1.08
C TRP A 6 5.64 -5.69 -0.33
N ILE A 7 4.93 -5.22 -1.36
CA ILE A 7 5.37 -5.34 -2.76
C ILE A 7 6.67 -4.57 -2.99
N SER A 8 6.77 -3.33 -2.47
CA SER A 8 7.98 -2.53 -2.63
C SER A 8 9.16 -3.18 -1.91
N LEU A 9 8.97 -3.68 -0.69
CA LEU A 9 10.05 -4.32 0.06
C LEU A 9 10.50 -5.62 -0.61
N TRP A 10 9.58 -6.36 -1.20
CA TRP A 10 9.89 -7.57 -1.97
C TRP A 10 10.67 -7.24 -3.25
N MET A 11 10.23 -6.23 -4.01
CA MET A 11 10.89 -5.77 -5.23
C MET A 11 12.30 -5.22 -4.92
N LEU A 12 12.43 -4.44 -3.85
CA LEU A 12 13.72 -3.88 -3.44
C LEU A 12 14.69 -4.94 -2.92
N ASN A 13 14.20 -5.99 -2.25
CA ASN A 13 15.06 -7.11 -1.86
C ASN A 13 15.48 -8.00 -3.04
N LYS A 14 14.59 -8.20 -4.01
CA LYS A 14 14.82 -9.13 -5.12
C LYS A 14 15.73 -8.51 -6.18
N ASP A 15 15.40 -7.30 -6.64
CA ASP A 15 16.01 -6.70 -7.83
C ASP A 15 16.96 -5.53 -7.50
N TYR A 16 16.90 -5.01 -6.28
CA TYR A 16 17.68 -3.82 -5.86
C TYR A 16 18.45 -4.06 -4.55
N SER A 17 19.03 -5.26 -4.42
CA SER A 17 19.78 -5.63 -3.22
C SER A 17 21.07 -4.81 -3.00
N GLU A 18 21.49 -4.05 -4.00
CA GLU A 18 22.65 -3.15 -3.93
C GLU A 18 22.31 -1.81 -3.24
N ILE A 19 21.03 -1.49 -3.08
CA ILE A 19 20.58 -0.26 -2.45
C ILE A 19 20.67 -0.40 -0.93
N ASP A 20 21.27 0.61 -0.29
CA ASP A 20 21.39 0.69 1.17
C ASP A 20 20.03 0.60 1.88
N MET A 21 20.03 -0.05 3.05
CA MET A 21 18.82 -0.34 3.81
C MET A 21 18.03 0.93 4.16
N GLN A 22 18.70 2.05 4.45
CA GLN A 22 18.05 3.31 4.77
C GLN A 22 17.27 3.86 3.56
N THR A 23 17.87 3.77 2.36
CA THR A 23 17.22 4.19 1.12
C THR A 23 16.03 3.30 0.79
N ARG A 24 16.10 1.98 1.07
CA ARG A 24 14.95 1.08 0.88
C ARG A 24 13.75 1.46 1.73
N TRP A 25 14.01 1.81 2.99
CA TRP A 25 12.96 2.30 3.89
C TRP A 25 12.37 3.61 3.41
N LEU A 26 13.18 4.53 2.91
CA LEU A 26 12.71 5.81 2.36
C LEU A 26 11.78 5.59 1.14
N ILE A 27 12.17 4.72 0.22
CA ILE A 27 11.37 4.37 -0.97
C ILE A 27 10.07 3.69 -0.55
N THR A 28 10.14 2.72 0.36
CA THR A 28 8.98 1.99 0.86
C THR A 28 7.99 2.93 1.56
N ALA A 29 8.49 3.83 2.41
CA ALA A 29 7.70 4.84 3.11
C ALA A 29 7.06 5.83 2.12
N GLY A 30 7.85 6.33 1.16
CA GLY A 30 7.35 7.22 0.10
C GLY A 30 6.26 6.58 -0.75
N ALA A 31 6.46 5.33 -1.19
CA ALA A 31 5.47 4.58 -1.97
C ALA A 31 4.17 4.33 -1.19
N ALA A 32 4.28 3.98 0.09
CA ALA A 32 3.12 3.76 0.95
C ALA A 32 2.32 5.05 1.20
N ILE A 33 3.01 6.17 1.44
CA ILE A 33 2.38 7.49 1.62
C ILE A 33 1.73 7.95 0.31
N PHE A 34 2.44 7.87 -0.81
CA PHE A 34 1.96 8.30 -2.12
C PHE A 34 0.71 7.53 -2.54
N SER A 35 0.73 6.20 -2.38
CA SER A 35 -0.44 5.36 -2.62
C SER A 35 -1.61 5.72 -1.67
N GLY A 36 -1.30 6.09 -0.42
CA GLY A 36 -2.27 6.52 0.58
C GLY A 36 -2.99 7.79 0.15
N VAL A 37 -2.23 8.78 -0.32
CA VAL A 37 -2.75 10.05 -0.82
C VAL A 37 -3.62 9.83 -2.05
N ILE A 38 -3.15 9.03 -3.02
CA ILE A 38 -3.95 8.70 -4.22
C ILE A 38 -5.25 8.02 -3.81
N SER A 39 -5.19 7.04 -2.89
CA SER A 39 -6.38 6.36 -2.41
C SER A 39 -7.33 7.31 -1.68
N TYR A 40 -6.84 8.24 -0.88
CA TYR A 40 -7.70 9.24 -0.24
C TYR A 40 -8.42 10.10 -1.26
N PHE A 41 -7.71 10.56 -2.29
CA PHE A 41 -8.26 11.38 -3.36
C PHE A 41 -9.28 10.62 -4.22
N LEU A 42 -9.00 9.35 -4.51
CA LEU A 42 -9.77 8.51 -5.42
C LEU A 42 -10.98 7.86 -4.74
N LEU A 43 -10.86 7.50 -3.47
CA LEU A 43 -11.95 6.89 -2.72
C LEU A 43 -12.89 7.92 -2.09
N GLY A 44 -12.40 9.12 -1.71
CA GLY A 44 -13.26 10.23 -1.26
C GLY A 44 -14.41 9.81 -0.34
N SER A 45 -15.59 10.44 -0.49
CA SER A 45 -16.79 10.13 0.32
C SER A 45 -17.42 8.76 0.02
N ASP A 46 -17.02 8.07 -1.06
CA ASP A 46 -17.58 6.77 -1.45
C ASP A 46 -16.74 5.58 -0.98
N GLY A 47 -15.53 5.83 -0.50
CA GLY A 47 -14.61 4.80 -0.06
C GLY A 47 -14.99 4.10 1.22
N GLU A 48 -15.73 4.78 2.09
CA GLU A 48 -16.31 4.17 3.28
C GLU A 48 -17.29 3.05 2.91
N LYS A 49 -18.11 3.26 1.88
CA LYS A 49 -19.07 2.25 1.37
C LYS A 49 -18.36 1.06 0.73
N ALA A 50 -17.28 1.31 -0.02
CA ALA A 50 -16.49 0.25 -0.64
C ALA A 50 -15.77 -0.62 0.40
N ALA A 51 -15.24 -0.02 1.47
CA ALA A 51 -14.61 -0.73 2.58
C ALA A 51 -15.62 -1.57 3.37
N GLU A 52 -16.84 -1.05 3.59
CA GLU A 52 -17.91 -1.76 4.30
C GLU A 52 -18.44 -2.97 3.51
N LEU A 53 -18.67 -2.81 2.19
CA LEU A 53 -19.11 -3.89 1.30
C LEU A 53 -18.09 -5.04 1.22
N THR A 54 -16.80 -4.70 1.21
CA THR A 54 -15.71 -5.68 1.20
C THR A 54 -15.66 -6.46 2.52
N LYS A 55 -15.82 -5.78 3.68
CA LYS A 55 -15.93 -6.43 5.00
C LYS A 55 -17.14 -7.38 5.08
N ARG A 56 -18.30 -6.99 4.54
CA ARG A 56 -19.53 -7.81 4.56
C ARG A 56 -19.40 -9.08 3.71
N LYS A 57 -18.72 -9.03 2.55
CA LYS A 57 -18.45 -10.23 1.73
C LYS A 57 -17.48 -11.20 2.41
N GLN A 58 -16.49 -10.70 3.15
CA GLN A 58 -15.51 -11.54 3.85
C GLN A 58 -16.11 -12.24 5.09
N LYS A 59 -17.12 -11.65 5.74
CA LYS A 59 -17.84 -12.24 6.89
C LYS A 59 -18.89 -13.28 6.50
N LYS A 60 -19.28 -13.36 5.22
CA LYS A 60 -20.32 -14.27 4.72
C LYS A 60 -19.75 -15.51 4.02
N ARG A 61 -18.43 -15.67 4.00
CA ARG A 61 -17.71 -16.88 3.55
C ARG A 61 -17.16 -17.63 4.75
#